data_AF-A0A849DNI9-F1
#
_entry.id   AF-A0A849DNI9-F1
#
_cell.length_a   1.000
_cell.length_b   1.000
_cell.length_c   1.000
_cell.angle_alpha   90.00
_cell.angle_beta   90.00
_cell.angle_gamma   90.00
#
_symmetry.space_group_name_H-M   'P 1'
#
loop_
_entity.id
_entity.type
_entity.pdbx_description
1 polymer ?
#
loop_
_entity_poly.entity_id
_entity_poly.type
_entity_poly.pdbx_seq_one_letter_code
_entity_poly.pdbx_strand_id
1 'polypeptide(L)'
;MSIDSLLAQRQDSTQWYSGLGLVESIADVTNGFESGSWIDSSIGGVSASLEALGVIVDPLGSLAACGVSWLIEHCKPLSDALDWLAGDPDQITAFAQTWRNISGRAGDQAQVLAEAVSGDLARWTGAAATAYRAQAGEQHAALTGLGQLTDLIGAAVEGAGLLVALTRELVRDLIAEFVSILLVRLWEWLAEEAATLGLATPVVIAQVSSLVATWAGKIARLLNGVLASIQRLIPILRRLDELIETLTALLRKLGRPADTSWVSGKKAAGPDAPGGSVPAMSPHSADGTDLGWQEGDPIPPPLDGGGVPADLELGAQYVGEDDSTNPDRAFYPMTVHYMTDAEREACRLFVDGEGRLRCVSDGSLFDTRTAVTSVGEPGWAIFVMDEHGNLYSTLTAQAGQTCHSSFLGGVDVSGAGEIEVSDGRLVSMNDRSGHYGQYWSTANERALDVLDGQGLQKDSDFKHYDHCGDER
;
A
#
# COMPACT_ATOMS: atom_id res chain seq x y z
N MET A 1 -53.46 -7.52 -35.87
CA MET A 1 -52.79 -6.62 -34.90
C MET A 1 -53.18 -7.12 -33.52
N SER A 2 -52.25 -7.77 -32.80
CA SER A 2 -52.52 -8.21 -31.41
C SER A 2 -52.44 -7.01 -30.46
N ILE A 3 -53.34 -7.00 -29.49
CA ILE A 3 -53.50 -5.95 -28.47
C ILE A 3 -52.22 -5.78 -27.61
N ASP A 4 -51.32 -6.79 -27.60
CA ASP A 4 -50.02 -6.76 -26.93
C ASP A 4 -49.04 -5.71 -27.49
N SER A 5 -49.26 -5.23 -28.72
CA SER A 5 -48.38 -4.24 -29.37
C SER A 5 -48.66 -2.78 -28.95
N LEU A 6 -49.70 -2.54 -28.15
CA LEU A 6 -50.09 -1.20 -27.67
C LEU A 6 -49.79 -0.99 -26.19
N LEU A 7 -49.20 -1.99 -25.53
CA LEU A 7 -48.71 -1.88 -24.16
C LEU A 7 -47.20 -1.59 -24.21
N ALA A 8 -46.82 -0.36 -23.89
CA ALA A 8 -45.42 -0.04 -23.60
C ALA A 8 -44.98 -0.97 -22.45
N GLN A 9 -43.95 -1.79 -22.68
CA GLN A 9 -43.37 -2.59 -21.60
C GLN A 9 -42.92 -1.63 -20.50
N ARG A 10 -43.27 -1.96 -19.25
CA ARG A 10 -42.78 -1.27 -18.06
C ARG A 10 -41.25 -1.32 -18.08
N GLN A 11 -40.62 -0.20 -18.39
CA GLN A 11 -39.21 0.02 -18.06
C GLN A 11 -39.15 0.43 -16.60
N ASP A 12 -38.68 -0.46 -15.73
CA ASP A 12 -38.34 -0.07 -14.36
C ASP A 12 -37.16 0.92 -14.43
N SER A 13 -37.45 2.19 -14.16
CA SER A 13 -36.42 3.23 -14.04
C SER A 13 -35.62 3.12 -12.73
N THR A 14 -36.08 2.25 -11.82
CA THR A 14 -35.45 1.99 -10.53
C THR A 14 -34.56 0.76 -10.67
N GLN A 15 -33.25 0.98 -10.80
CA GLN A 15 -32.30 -0.10 -10.60
C GLN A 15 -32.28 -0.47 -9.11
N TRP A 16 -31.95 -1.71 -8.80
CA TRP A 16 -31.97 -2.21 -7.42
C TRP A 16 -31.04 -1.43 -6.48
N TYR A 17 -29.91 -0.90 -6.99
CA TYR A 17 -28.98 -0.04 -6.26
C TYR A 17 -29.51 1.39 -6.04
N SER A 18 -30.42 1.87 -6.90
CA SER A 18 -31.15 3.12 -6.70
C SER A 18 -32.16 3.00 -5.55
N GLY A 19 -32.65 1.78 -5.27
CA GLY A 19 -33.53 1.47 -4.13
C GLY A 19 -32.81 1.30 -2.79
N LEU A 20 -31.50 1.06 -2.80
CA LEU A 20 -30.64 0.99 -1.62
C LEU A 20 -29.88 2.30 -1.32
N GLY A 21 -30.04 3.32 -2.16
CA GLY A 21 -29.37 4.62 -1.97
C GLY A 21 -27.86 4.57 -2.11
N LEU A 22 -27.29 3.55 -2.76
CA LEU A 22 -25.84 3.35 -2.83
C LEU A 22 -25.16 4.36 -3.76
N VAL A 23 -25.79 4.69 -4.89
CA VAL A 23 -25.32 5.76 -5.78
C VAL A 23 -25.40 7.14 -5.11
N GLU A 24 -26.48 7.41 -4.37
CA GLU A 24 -26.59 8.63 -3.55
C GLU A 24 -25.49 8.66 -2.49
N SER A 25 -25.22 7.53 -1.82
CA SER A 25 -24.20 7.44 -0.79
C SER A 25 -22.78 7.65 -1.33
N ILE A 26 -22.47 7.12 -2.53
CA ILE A 26 -21.20 7.39 -3.21
C ILE A 26 -21.11 8.89 -3.55
N ALA A 27 -22.16 9.46 -4.16
CA ALA A 27 -22.19 10.87 -4.52
C ALA A 27 -22.08 11.79 -3.29
N ASP A 28 -22.76 11.47 -2.19
CA ASP A 28 -22.69 12.21 -0.93
C ASP A 28 -21.28 12.21 -0.35
N VAL A 29 -20.59 11.06 -0.40
CA VAL A 29 -19.21 10.93 0.11
C VAL A 29 -18.23 11.66 -0.79
N THR A 30 -18.37 11.54 -2.11
CA THR A 30 -17.60 12.32 -3.09
C THR A 30 -17.80 13.82 -2.87
N ASN A 31 -19.04 14.30 -2.79
CA ASN A 31 -19.36 15.70 -2.53
C ASN A 31 -18.82 16.17 -1.17
N GLY A 32 -18.93 15.32 -0.14
CA GLY A 32 -18.41 15.59 1.19
C GLY A 32 -16.90 15.85 1.18
N PHE A 33 -16.16 15.06 0.42
CA PHE A 33 -14.72 15.24 0.22
C PHE A 33 -14.40 16.46 -0.65
N GLU A 34 -15.00 16.56 -1.85
CA GLU A 34 -14.74 17.62 -2.82
C GLU A 34 -15.12 19.01 -2.32
N SER A 35 -16.10 19.11 -1.42
CA SER A 35 -16.49 20.37 -0.79
C SER A 35 -15.36 21.04 0.00
N GLY A 36 -14.28 20.32 0.30
CA GLY A 36 -13.18 20.79 1.13
C GLY A 36 -13.59 21.06 2.58
N SER A 37 -14.80 20.63 2.99
CA SER A 37 -15.34 20.85 4.34
C SER A 37 -14.51 20.20 5.45
N TRP A 38 -13.71 19.20 5.09
CA TRP A 38 -12.77 18.53 5.98
C TRP A 38 -11.54 19.40 6.28
N ILE A 39 -11.21 20.39 5.45
CA ILE A 39 -10.07 21.28 5.66
C ILE A 39 -10.45 22.36 6.67
N ASP A 40 -9.61 22.55 7.69
CA ASP A 40 -9.82 23.59 8.69
C ASP A 40 -9.55 25.00 8.14
N SER A 41 -10.45 25.94 8.43
CA SER A 41 -10.38 27.30 7.91
C SER A 41 -9.17 28.09 8.43
N SER A 42 -8.51 27.64 9.50
CA SER A 42 -7.30 28.26 10.03
C SER A 42 -6.07 28.11 9.11
N ILE A 43 -6.08 27.13 8.19
CA ILE A 43 -5.00 26.93 7.20
C ILE A 43 -5.19 27.84 5.97
N GLY A 44 -6.31 28.58 5.91
CA GLY A 44 -6.71 29.37 4.76
C GLY A 44 -7.48 28.50 3.77
N GLY A 45 -8.66 28.94 3.33
CA GLY A 45 -9.43 28.22 2.32
C GLY A 45 -8.68 28.24 0.98
N VAL A 46 -8.00 27.15 0.64
CA VAL A 46 -7.23 27.01 -0.61
C VAL A 46 -7.95 26.00 -1.51
N SER A 47 -8.48 26.52 -2.62
CA SER A 47 -8.69 25.73 -3.84
C SER A 47 -7.33 25.44 -4.47
N ALA A 48 -7.06 24.18 -4.80
CA ALA A 48 -5.80 23.66 -5.33
C ALA A 48 -5.12 24.61 -6.34
N SER A 49 -3.96 25.14 -5.99
CA SER A 49 -2.98 25.69 -6.93
C SER A 49 -1.62 25.08 -6.57
N LEU A 50 -1.05 24.35 -7.52
CA LEU A 50 0.19 23.59 -7.39
C LEU A 50 1.35 24.41 -7.97
N GLU A 51 2.20 24.95 -7.11
CA GLU A 51 3.62 25.19 -7.42
C GLU A 51 4.42 24.85 -6.17
N ALA A 52 5.15 23.73 -6.17
CA ALA A 52 5.99 23.32 -5.05
C ALA A 52 7.37 22.87 -5.53
N LEU A 53 8.24 23.84 -5.81
CA LEU A 53 9.70 23.66 -5.73
C LEU A 53 10.29 24.83 -4.96
N GLY A 54 10.18 24.78 -3.63
CA GLY A 54 10.83 25.71 -2.72
C GLY A 54 12.23 25.22 -2.37
N VAL A 55 13.25 26.00 -2.70
CA VAL A 55 14.64 25.79 -2.23
C VAL A 55 14.63 25.59 -0.71
N ILE A 56 15.30 24.54 -0.23
CA ILE A 56 15.52 24.32 1.20
C ILE A 56 16.51 25.39 1.67
N VAL A 57 15.98 26.51 2.16
CA VAL A 57 16.73 27.48 2.95
C VAL A 57 16.43 27.17 4.41
N ASP A 58 17.47 26.96 5.20
CA ASP A 58 17.37 26.84 6.66
C ASP A 58 17.50 28.26 7.28
N PRO A 59 16.38 28.93 7.63
CA PRO A 59 16.44 30.26 8.23
C PRO A 59 17.09 30.22 9.62
N LEU A 60 16.97 29.13 10.39
CA LEU A 60 17.59 29.02 11.72
C LEU A 60 19.11 28.82 11.63
N GLY A 61 19.59 28.17 10.57
CA GLY A 61 21.02 28.05 10.27
C GLY A 61 21.75 29.40 10.18
N SER A 62 21.04 30.48 9.81
CA SER A 62 21.59 31.84 9.81
C SER A 62 21.89 32.39 11.22
N LEU A 63 21.14 31.97 12.25
CA LEU A 63 21.38 32.34 13.65
C LEU A 63 22.61 31.61 14.20
N ALA A 64 22.83 30.36 13.79
CA ALA A 64 24.04 29.60 14.15
C ALA A 64 25.31 30.25 13.58
N ALA A 65 25.23 30.79 12.36
CA ALA A 65 26.33 31.55 11.74
C ALA A 65 26.69 32.84 12.49
N CYS A 66 25.77 33.41 13.27
CA CYS A 66 26.03 34.58 14.11
C CYS A 66 26.70 34.24 15.47
N GLY A 67 26.91 32.96 15.80
CA GLY A 67 27.66 32.54 16.99
C GLY A 67 26.91 32.68 18.33
N VAL A 68 25.57 32.79 18.30
CA VAL A 68 24.75 33.06 19.49
C VAL A 68 24.09 31.78 20.01
N SER A 69 24.90 30.88 20.58
CA SER A 69 24.45 29.53 20.98
C SER A 69 23.32 29.51 22.02
N TRP A 70 23.15 30.55 22.84
CA TRP A 70 22.06 30.67 23.82
C TRP A 70 20.69 30.96 23.19
N LEU A 71 20.69 31.57 22.01
CA LEU A 71 19.47 31.97 21.29
C LEU A 71 18.88 30.78 20.51
N ILE A 72 19.75 29.85 20.07
CA ILE A 72 19.37 28.58 19.44
C ILE A 72 18.53 27.73 20.41
N GLU A 73 18.91 27.67 21.69
CA GLU A 73 18.18 26.91 22.71
C GLU A 73 16.72 27.40 22.85
N HIS A 74 16.52 28.71 22.78
CA HIS A 74 15.18 29.32 22.85
C HIS A 74 14.40 29.18 21.54
N CYS A 75 15.07 29.02 20.40
CA CYS A 75 14.42 28.85 19.09
C CYS A 75 14.11 27.37 18.77
N LYS A 76 14.61 26.42 19.56
CA LYS A 76 14.39 24.98 19.35
C LYS A 76 12.92 24.58 19.15
N PRO A 77 11.94 25.10 19.92
CA PRO A 77 10.53 24.76 19.69
C PRO A 77 10.01 25.09 18.28
N LEU A 78 10.62 26.07 17.60
CA LEU A 78 10.27 26.45 16.22
C LEU A 78 10.95 25.50 15.21
N SER A 79 12.17 25.05 15.50
CA SER A 79 12.88 24.02 14.71
C SER A 79 12.17 22.69 14.77
N ASP A 80 11.81 22.23 15.97
CA ASP A 80 11.11 20.97 16.19
C ASP A 80 9.77 20.94 15.40
N ALA A 81 9.10 22.10 15.26
CA ALA A 81 7.87 22.22 14.47
C ALA A 81 8.08 22.06 12.95
N LEU A 82 9.25 22.43 12.41
CA LEU A 82 9.60 22.12 11.01
C LEU A 82 9.87 20.63 10.83
N ASP A 83 10.54 20.02 11.80
CA ASP A 83 10.85 18.58 11.78
C ASP A 83 9.59 17.73 11.88
N TRP A 84 8.58 18.16 12.65
CA TRP A 84 7.27 17.48 12.69
C TRP A 84 6.54 17.46 11.35
N LEU A 85 6.82 18.43 10.47
CA LEU A 85 6.24 18.53 9.13
C LEU A 85 7.18 17.99 8.04
N ALA A 86 8.32 17.42 8.43
CA ALA A 86 9.23 16.73 7.52
C ALA A 86 8.67 15.33 7.21
N GLY A 87 7.71 15.27 6.28
CA GLY A 87 7.23 14.04 5.66
C GLY A 87 7.87 13.76 4.30
N ASP A 88 7.55 12.62 3.72
CA ASP A 88 7.93 12.21 2.37
C ASP A 88 6.75 12.45 1.41
N PRO A 89 6.74 13.57 0.65
CA PRO A 89 5.65 13.86 -0.28
C PRO A 89 5.61 12.88 -1.45
N ASP A 90 6.76 12.34 -1.87
CA ASP A 90 6.83 11.40 -2.98
C ASP A 90 6.18 10.07 -2.59
N GLN A 91 6.38 9.63 -1.34
CA GLN A 91 5.69 8.47 -0.77
C GLN A 91 4.17 8.68 -0.71
N ILE A 92 3.69 9.87 -0.31
CA ILE A 92 2.24 10.17 -0.27
C ILE A 92 1.66 10.14 -1.69
N THR A 93 2.34 10.73 -2.66
CA THR A 93 1.93 10.70 -4.08
C THR A 93 1.91 9.27 -4.62
N ALA A 94 2.88 8.43 -4.26
CA ALA A 94 2.90 7.03 -4.65
C ALA A 94 1.69 6.23 -4.10
N PHE A 95 1.31 6.44 -2.83
CA PHE A 95 0.10 5.83 -2.28
C PHE A 95 -1.17 6.32 -2.98
N ALA A 96 -1.29 7.63 -3.23
CA ALA A 96 -2.41 8.18 -3.98
C ALA A 96 -2.53 7.56 -5.38
N GLN A 97 -1.39 7.39 -6.07
CA GLN A 97 -1.35 6.77 -7.39
C GLN A 97 -1.71 5.27 -7.35
N THR A 98 -1.36 4.55 -6.29
CA THR A 98 -1.76 3.14 -6.10
C THR A 98 -3.28 3.00 -6.11
N TRP A 99 -3.98 3.86 -5.39
CA TRP A 99 -5.44 3.89 -5.37
C TRP A 99 -6.06 4.24 -6.72
N ARG A 100 -5.45 5.17 -7.47
CA ARG A 100 -5.87 5.50 -8.85
C ARG A 100 -5.68 4.32 -9.81
N ASN A 101 -4.60 3.56 -9.66
CA ASN A 101 -4.37 2.37 -10.48
C ASN A 101 -5.43 1.30 -10.20
N ILE A 102 -5.81 1.10 -8.93
CA ILE A 102 -6.90 0.20 -8.53
C ILE A 102 -8.23 0.67 -9.14
N SER A 103 -8.50 1.98 -9.08
CA SER A 103 -9.69 2.57 -9.70
C SER A 103 -9.75 2.30 -11.20
N GLY A 104 -8.64 2.55 -11.92
CA GLY A 104 -8.52 2.27 -13.34
C GLY A 104 -8.80 0.82 -13.68
N ARG A 105 -8.20 -0.13 -12.95
CA ARG A 105 -8.45 -1.57 -13.16
C ARG A 105 -9.91 -1.96 -12.90
N ALA A 106 -10.55 -1.42 -11.87
CA ALA A 106 -11.96 -1.67 -11.62
C ALA A 106 -12.85 -1.15 -12.76
N GLY A 107 -12.52 0.03 -13.31
CA GLY A 107 -13.15 0.59 -14.50
C GLY A 107 -12.95 -0.26 -15.75
N ASP A 108 -11.72 -0.72 -16.01
CA ASP A 108 -11.39 -1.58 -17.15
C ASP A 108 -12.18 -2.89 -17.09
N GLN A 109 -12.26 -3.53 -15.92
CA GLN A 109 -13.02 -4.77 -15.75
C GLN A 109 -14.54 -4.54 -15.93
N ALA A 110 -15.05 -3.40 -15.48
CA ALA A 110 -16.45 -3.03 -15.75
C ALA A 110 -16.68 -2.91 -17.26
N GLN A 111 -15.78 -2.25 -17.99
CA GLN A 111 -15.88 -2.09 -19.44
C GLN A 111 -15.80 -3.43 -20.18
N VAL A 112 -14.84 -4.29 -19.83
CA VAL A 112 -14.71 -5.64 -20.40
C VAL A 112 -16.01 -6.44 -20.22
N LEU A 113 -16.62 -6.38 -19.04
CA LEU A 113 -17.91 -7.02 -18.79
C LEU A 113 -19.03 -6.45 -19.68
N ALA A 114 -19.13 -5.12 -19.81
CA ALA A 114 -20.12 -4.50 -20.68
C ALA A 114 -19.95 -4.89 -22.16
N GLU A 115 -18.71 -4.95 -22.63
CA GLU A 115 -18.37 -5.34 -23.99
C GLU A 115 -18.71 -6.81 -24.26
N ALA A 116 -18.36 -7.72 -23.35
CA ALA A 116 -18.72 -9.15 -23.48
C ALA A 116 -20.24 -9.36 -23.50
N VAL A 117 -20.98 -8.66 -22.63
CA VAL A 117 -22.44 -8.78 -22.55
C VAL A 117 -23.14 -8.20 -23.77
N SER A 118 -22.64 -7.08 -24.31
CA SER A 118 -23.22 -6.42 -25.47
C SER A 118 -22.82 -7.05 -26.80
N GLY A 119 -21.60 -7.58 -26.91
CA GLY A 119 -21.04 -8.21 -28.10
C GLY A 119 -21.39 -9.69 -28.21
N ASP A 120 -20.84 -10.52 -27.33
CA ASP A 120 -20.90 -11.98 -27.44
C ASP A 120 -22.32 -12.52 -27.27
N LEU A 121 -23.13 -11.81 -26.49
CA LEU A 121 -24.51 -12.19 -26.20
C LEU A 121 -25.54 -11.38 -26.99
N ALA A 122 -25.12 -10.62 -28.02
CA ALA A 122 -26.02 -9.78 -28.82
C ALA A 122 -27.20 -10.55 -29.42
N ARG A 123 -26.96 -11.80 -29.85
CA ARG A 123 -27.96 -12.65 -30.52
C ARG A 123 -28.80 -13.48 -29.55
N TRP A 124 -28.43 -13.55 -28.27
CA TRP A 124 -29.16 -14.32 -27.27
C TRP A 124 -30.41 -13.55 -26.82
N THR A 125 -31.59 -14.13 -27.04
CA THR A 125 -32.88 -13.47 -26.73
C THR A 125 -33.76 -14.35 -25.85
N GLY A 126 -34.84 -13.78 -25.32
CA GLY A 126 -35.76 -14.43 -24.39
C GLY A 126 -35.54 -14.02 -22.93
N ALA A 127 -36.42 -14.50 -22.04
CA ALA A 127 -36.47 -14.07 -20.64
C ALA A 127 -35.15 -14.31 -19.88
N ALA A 128 -34.47 -15.43 -20.13
CA ALA A 128 -33.18 -15.74 -19.52
C ALA A 128 -32.07 -14.76 -19.94
N ALA A 129 -32.05 -14.37 -21.23
CA ALA A 129 -31.08 -13.39 -21.73
C ALA A 129 -31.33 -12.00 -21.13
N THR A 130 -32.59 -11.60 -20.92
CA THR A 130 -32.93 -10.35 -20.22
C THR A 130 -32.48 -10.38 -18.76
N ALA A 131 -32.75 -11.48 -18.05
CA ALA A 131 -32.33 -11.63 -16.65
C ALA A 131 -30.80 -11.60 -16.50
N TYR A 132 -30.07 -12.27 -17.39
CA TYR A 132 -28.61 -12.23 -17.39
C TYR A 132 -28.06 -10.83 -17.65
N ARG A 133 -28.58 -10.10 -18.66
CA ARG A 133 -28.16 -8.72 -18.92
C ARG A 133 -28.44 -7.78 -17.75
N ALA A 134 -29.55 -8.01 -17.04
CA ALA A 134 -29.85 -7.27 -15.82
C ALA A 134 -28.76 -7.53 -14.77
N GLN A 135 -28.51 -8.80 -14.42
CA GLN A 135 -27.47 -9.19 -13.46
C GLN A 135 -26.07 -8.67 -13.84
N ALA A 136 -25.70 -8.74 -15.11
CA ALA A 136 -24.42 -8.23 -15.58
C ALA A 136 -24.33 -6.70 -15.48
N GLY A 137 -25.44 -5.99 -15.69
CA GLY A 137 -25.55 -4.56 -15.43
C GLY A 137 -25.35 -4.22 -13.94
N GLU A 138 -25.83 -5.09 -13.03
CA GLU A 138 -25.59 -4.94 -11.59
C GLU A 138 -24.11 -5.12 -11.22
N GLN A 139 -23.45 -6.12 -11.81
CA GLN A 139 -22.01 -6.37 -11.64
C GLN A 139 -21.18 -5.19 -12.19
N HIS A 140 -21.52 -4.69 -13.38
CA HIS A 140 -20.90 -3.51 -13.98
C HIS A 140 -21.01 -2.30 -13.04
N ALA A 141 -22.21 -2.00 -12.56
CA ALA A 141 -22.44 -0.85 -11.67
C ALA A 141 -21.64 -0.95 -10.36
N ALA A 142 -21.51 -2.16 -9.80
CA ALA A 142 -20.73 -2.37 -8.60
C ALA A 142 -19.22 -2.21 -8.82
N LEU A 143 -18.68 -2.70 -9.94
CA LEU A 143 -17.28 -2.48 -10.33
C LEU A 143 -17.00 -0.99 -10.56
N THR A 144 -17.89 -0.28 -11.27
CA THR A 144 -17.78 1.18 -11.44
C THR A 144 -17.81 1.92 -10.11
N GLY A 145 -18.71 1.54 -9.20
CA GLY A 145 -18.80 2.16 -7.86
C GLY A 145 -17.54 1.92 -7.01
N LEU A 146 -16.95 0.72 -7.06
CA LEU A 146 -15.67 0.44 -6.41
C LEU A 146 -14.54 1.27 -7.00
N GLY A 147 -14.51 1.43 -8.33
CA GLY A 147 -13.57 2.33 -8.99
C GLY A 147 -13.68 3.77 -8.49
N GLN A 148 -14.89 4.30 -8.35
CA GLN A 148 -15.13 5.65 -7.85
C GLN A 148 -14.69 5.82 -6.38
N LEU A 149 -15.01 4.85 -5.52
CA LEU A 149 -14.64 4.90 -4.10
C LEU A 149 -13.13 4.83 -3.90
N THR A 150 -12.44 3.97 -4.66
CA THR A 150 -10.98 3.83 -4.61
C THR A 150 -10.27 5.06 -5.15
N ASP A 151 -10.78 5.69 -6.21
CA ASP A 151 -10.27 7.00 -6.68
C ASP A 151 -10.39 8.06 -5.59
N LEU A 152 -11.50 8.08 -4.86
CA LEU A 152 -11.68 9.02 -3.75
C LEU A 152 -10.70 8.81 -2.60
N ILE A 153 -10.30 7.56 -2.33
CA ILE A 153 -9.22 7.29 -1.35
C ILE A 153 -7.90 7.90 -1.85
N GLY A 154 -7.57 7.71 -3.13
CA GLY A 154 -6.39 8.32 -3.74
C GLY A 154 -6.40 9.85 -3.62
N ALA A 155 -7.55 10.47 -3.94
CA ALA A 155 -7.75 11.90 -3.78
C ALA A 155 -7.63 12.36 -2.31
N ALA A 156 -8.12 11.58 -1.35
CA ALA A 156 -8.01 11.88 0.07
C ALA A 156 -6.57 11.85 0.58
N VAL A 157 -5.78 10.86 0.15
CA VAL A 157 -4.35 10.76 0.49
C VAL A 157 -3.57 11.93 -0.09
N GLU A 158 -3.79 12.25 -1.37
CA GLU A 158 -3.15 13.40 -2.02
C GLU A 158 -3.54 14.73 -1.37
N GLY A 159 -4.84 14.92 -1.09
CA GLY A 159 -5.34 16.11 -0.41
C GLY A 159 -4.73 16.30 0.98
N ALA A 160 -4.60 15.23 1.76
CA ALA A 160 -3.93 15.26 3.06
C ALA A 160 -2.43 15.62 2.93
N GLY A 161 -1.75 15.06 1.93
CA GLY A 161 -0.35 15.39 1.61
C GLY A 161 -0.17 16.87 1.26
N LEU A 162 -1.04 17.39 0.38
CA LEU A 162 -1.04 18.81 0.01
C LEU A 162 -1.28 19.71 1.23
N LEU A 163 -2.19 19.33 2.12
CA LEU A 163 -2.45 20.09 3.34
C LEU A 163 -1.21 20.21 4.23
N VAL A 164 -0.48 19.10 4.41
CA VAL A 164 0.77 19.08 5.18
C VAL A 164 1.84 19.91 4.48
N ALA A 165 1.97 19.81 3.15
CA ALA A 165 2.93 20.58 2.37
C ALA A 165 2.68 22.09 2.48
N LEU A 166 1.42 22.53 2.32
CA LEU A 166 1.01 23.93 2.51
C LEU A 166 1.30 24.42 3.93
N THR A 167 0.99 23.60 4.94
CA THR A 167 1.27 23.95 6.33
C THR A 167 2.76 24.11 6.58
N ARG A 168 3.60 23.22 6.00
CA ARG A 168 5.06 23.31 6.09
C ARG A 168 5.58 24.61 5.48
N GLU A 169 5.02 25.03 4.35
CA GLU A 169 5.36 26.30 3.71
C GLU A 169 5.01 27.50 4.60
N LEU A 170 3.78 27.55 5.13
CA LEU A 170 3.35 28.60 6.05
C LEU A 170 4.19 28.66 7.33
N VAL A 171 4.55 27.50 7.90
CA VAL A 171 5.41 27.42 9.07
C VAL A 171 6.82 27.92 8.75
N ARG A 172 7.38 27.54 7.59
CA ARG A 172 8.68 28.04 7.13
C ARG A 172 8.67 29.55 6.97
N ASP A 173 7.63 30.13 6.37
CA ASP A 173 7.49 31.57 6.18
C ASP A 173 7.41 32.32 7.51
N LEU A 174 6.63 31.81 8.47
CA LEU A 174 6.57 32.38 9.81
C LEU A 174 7.94 32.35 10.50
N ILE A 175 8.69 31.26 10.34
CA ILE A 175 10.04 31.15 10.92
C ILE A 175 11.01 32.11 10.22
N ALA A 176 10.93 32.25 8.90
CA ALA A 176 11.75 33.20 8.15
C ALA A 176 11.48 34.66 8.59
N GLU A 177 10.22 35.03 8.78
CA GLU A 177 9.84 36.35 9.30
C GLU A 177 10.35 36.53 10.75
N PHE A 178 10.19 35.53 11.61
CA PHE A 178 10.72 35.54 12.97
C PHE A 178 12.24 35.73 13.02
N VAL A 179 12.99 34.97 12.23
CA VAL A 179 14.46 35.08 12.13
C VAL A 179 14.86 36.47 11.63
N SER A 180 14.14 37.01 10.65
CA SER A 180 14.40 38.37 10.16
C SER A 180 14.24 39.43 11.26
N ILE A 181 13.19 39.32 12.09
CA ILE A 181 12.99 40.20 13.26
C ILE A 181 14.09 40.01 14.30
N LEU A 182 14.48 38.75 14.58
CA LEU A 182 15.55 38.43 15.51
C LEU A 182 16.87 39.07 15.09
N LEU A 183 17.26 38.95 13.82
CA LEU A 183 18.53 39.48 13.32
C LEU A 183 18.62 41.00 13.47
N VAL A 184 17.52 41.73 13.25
CA VAL A 184 17.47 43.19 13.45
C VAL A 184 17.59 43.54 14.94
N ARG A 185 16.83 42.84 15.80
CA ARG A 185 16.83 43.10 17.26
C ARG A 185 18.08 42.62 17.98
N LEU A 186 18.77 41.63 17.43
CA LEU A 186 19.98 41.06 18.02
C LEU A 186 21.04 42.14 18.26
N TRP A 187 21.15 43.11 17.35
CA TRP A 187 22.11 44.22 17.50
C TRP A 187 21.75 45.16 18.64
N GLU A 188 20.46 45.39 18.89
CA GLU A 188 19.95 46.21 20.00
C GLU A 188 20.24 45.52 21.34
N TRP A 189 19.97 44.22 21.43
CA TRP A 189 20.21 43.43 22.64
C TRP A 189 21.70 43.33 22.98
N LEU A 190 22.57 43.09 21.99
CA LEU A 190 24.02 43.07 22.22
C LEU A 190 24.55 44.43 22.69
N ALA A 191 23.99 45.53 22.18
CA ALA A 191 24.33 46.87 22.63
C ALA A 191 23.84 47.15 24.07
N GLU A 192 22.63 46.70 24.42
CA GLU A 192 22.06 46.82 25.77
C GLU A 192 22.86 46.03 26.80
N GLU A 193 23.21 44.77 26.50
CA GLU A 193 24.07 43.94 27.35
C GLU A 193 25.46 44.57 27.53
N ALA A 194 26.07 45.08 26.47
CA ALA A 194 27.37 45.74 26.54
C ALA A 194 27.31 47.04 27.36
N ALA A 195 26.27 47.85 27.17
CA ALA A 195 26.08 49.10 27.90
C ALA A 195 25.76 48.88 29.39
N THR A 196 25.09 47.78 29.72
CA THR A 196 24.75 47.39 31.10
C THR A 196 25.76 46.46 31.75
N LEU A 197 26.87 46.13 31.07
CA LEU A 197 27.88 45.15 31.51
C LEU A 197 27.28 43.79 31.90
N GLY A 198 26.23 43.36 31.22
CA GLY A 198 25.54 42.10 31.49
C GLY A 198 24.47 42.16 32.59
N LEU A 199 24.14 43.34 33.13
CA LEU A 199 23.05 43.46 34.11
C LEU A 199 21.65 43.37 33.48
N ALA A 200 21.52 43.67 32.19
CA ALA A 200 20.26 43.57 31.45
C ALA A 200 19.91 42.14 30.99
N THR A 201 20.81 41.16 31.16
CA THR A 201 20.62 39.78 30.64
C THR A 201 19.27 39.17 30.98
N PRO A 202 18.75 39.28 32.23
CA PRO A 202 17.43 38.73 32.55
C PRO A 202 16.27 39.39 31.76
N VAL A 203 16.38 40.69 31.48
CA VAL A 203 15.38 41.44 30.72
C VAL A 203 15.41 41.04 29.26
N VAL A 204 16.60 40.93 28.67
CA VAL A 204 16.77 40.48 27.27
C VAL A 204 16.25 39.06 27.08
N ILE A 205 16.56 38.13 27.99
CA ILE A 205 16.02 36.76 27.96
C ILE A 205 14.49 36.77 28.01
N ALA A 206 13.88 37.59 28.87
CA ALA A 206 12.42 37.69 28.95
C ALA A 206 11.80 38.23 27.64
N GLN A 207 12.44 39.21 27.00
CA GLN A 207 12.00 39.76 25.72
C GLN A 207 12.09 38.71 24.59
N VAL A 208 13.21 37.99 24.50
CA VAL A 208 13.39 36.89 23.54
C VAL A 208 12.34 35.81 23.76
N SER A 209 12.16 35.38 25.00
CA SER A 209 11.18 34.34 25.35
C SER A 209 9.75 34.75 25.01
N SER A 210 9.37 36.01 25.25
CA SER A 210 8.05 36.54 24.88
C SER A 210 7.86 36.57 23.36
N LEU A 211 8.90 36.93 22.61
CA LEU A 211 8.86 36.93 21.15
C LEU A 211 8.71 35.50 20.63
N VAL A 212 9.56 34.57 21.06
CA VAL A 212 9.46 33.13 20.73
C VAL A 212 8.07 32.60 21.04
N ALA A 213 7.53 32.85 22.22
CA ALA A 213 6.20 32.39 22.61
C ALA A 213 5.09 32.91 21.70
N THR A 214 5.21 34.16 21.22
CA THR A 214 4.26 34.75 20.27
C THR A 214 4.27 34.00 18.93
N TRP A 215 5.46 33.68 18.42
CA TRP A 215 5.64 32.98 17.15
C TRP A 215 5.29 31.49 17.24
N ALA A 216 5.69 30.83 18.32
CA ALA A 216 5.26 29.47 18.65
C ALA A 216 3.73 29.38 18.73
N GLY A 217 3.07 30.38 19.31
CA GLY A 217 1.61 30.46 19.35
C GLY A 217 0.95 30.60 17.96
N LYS A 218 1.61 31.25 16.99
CA LYS A 218 1.12 31.31 15.59
C LYS A 218 1.26 29.95 14.91
N ILE A 219 2.42 29.31 15.02
CA ILE A 219 2.68 27.98 14.43
C ILE A 219 1.77 26.93 15.04
N ALA A 220 1.56 26.95 16.36
CA ALA A 220 0.65 26.02 17.04
C ALA A 220 -0.78 26.11 16.50
N ARG A 221 -1.25 27.27 16.03
CA ARG A 221 -2.58 27.38 15.40
C ARG A 221 -2.63 26.63 14.08
N LEU A 222 -1.59 26.76 13.25
CA LEU A 222 -1.49 26.04 11.98
C LEU A 222 -1.45 24.52 12.18
N LEU A 223 -0.61 24.05 13.13
CA LEU A 223 -0.52 22.63 13.47
C LEU A 223 -1.85 22.07 13.99
N ASN A 224 -2.55 22.81 14.85
CA ASN A 224 -3.88 22.43 15.31
C ASN A 224 -4.91 22.41 14.17
N GLY A 225 -4.78 23.29 13.19
CA GLY A 225 -5.58 23.26 11.96
C GLY A 225 -5.40 21.95 11.18
N VAL A 226 -4.15 21.47 11.05
CA VAL A 226 -3.87 20.21 10.34
C VAL A 226 -4.47 19.04 11.10
N LEU A 227 -4.24 19.00 12.41
CA LEU A 227 -4.80 17.97 13.28
C LEU A 227 -6.34 17.94 13.19
N ALA A 228 -6.99 19.11 13.26
CA ALA A 228 -8.43 19.22 13.13
C ALA A 228 -8.92 18.75 11.74
N SER A 229 -8.15 19.04 10.68
CA SER A 229 -8.51 18.63 9.32
C SER A 229 -8.44 17.10 9.15
N ILE A 230 -7.36 16.48 9.64
CA ILE A 230 -7.21 15.02 9.64
C ILE A 230 -8.34 14.38 10.46
N GLN A 231 -8.69 14.94 11.62
CA GLN A 231 -9.80 14.45 12.43
C GLN A 231 -11.16 14.53 11.71
N ARG A 232 -11.37 15.56 10.87
CA ARG A 232 -12.57 15.68 10.03
C ARG A 232 -12.56 14.73 8.82
N LEU A 233 -11.39 14.28 8.37
CA LEU A 233 -11.24 13.33 7.27
C LEU A 233 -11.56 11.89 7.70
N ILE A 234 -11.22 11.50 8.94
CA ILE A 234 -11.49 10.15 9.50
C ILE A 234 -12.93 9.63 9.23
N PRO A 235 -14.01 10.38 9.53
CA PRO A 235 -15.37 9.88 9.29
C PRO A 235 -15.67 9.67 7.79
N ILE A 236 -15.08 10.46 6.89
CA ILE A 236 -15.22 10.27 5.44
C ILE A 236 -14.59 8.95 5.03
N LEU A 237 -13.37 8.66 5.51
CA LEU A 237 -12.65 7.41 5.23
C LEU A 237 -13.39 6.18 5.77
N ARG A 238 -13.98 6.26 6.97
CA ARG A 238 -14.82 5.17 7.51
C ARG A 238 -16.04 4.91 6.65
N ARG A 239 -16.66 5.96 6.14
CA ARG A 239 -17.82 5.83 5.25
C ARG A 239 -17.44 5.22 3.90
N LEU A 240 -16.24 5.53 3.39
CA LEU A 240 -15.69 4.87 2.19
C LEU A 240 -15.52 3.38 2.40
N ASP A 241 -14.94 2.98 3.52
CA ASP A 241 -14.73 1.58 3.91
C ASP A 241 -16.06 0.79 3.95
N GLU A 242 -17.08 1.33 4.64
CA GLU A 242 -18.44 0.75 4.70
C GLU A 242 -19.05 0.53 3.29
N LEU A 243 -18.86 1.48 2.37
CA LEU A 243 -19.39 1.38 1.01
C LEU A 243 -18.62 0.36 0.17
N ILE A 244 -17.30 0.28 0.33
CA ILE A 244 -16.46 -0.73 -0.34
C ILE A 244 -16.85 -2.13 0.11
N GLU A 245 -17.02 -2.36 1.42
CA GLU A 245 -17.49 -3.64 1.95
C GLU A 245 -18.85 -4.03 1.37
N THR A 246 -19.78 -3.06 1.31
CA THR A 246 -21.13 -3.27 0.76
C THR A 246 -21.08 -3.68 -0.71
N LEU A 247 -20.29 -2.97 -1.53
CA LEU A 247 -20.13 -3.29 -2.96
C LEU A 247 -19.39 -4.61 -3.19
N THR A 248 -18.41 -4.93 -2.34
CA THR A 248 -17.68 -6.19 -2.41
C THR A 248 -18.59 -7.38 -2.06
N ALA A 249 -19.39 -7.26 -0.99
CA ALA A 249 -20.37 -8.28 -0.60
C ALA A 249 -21.41 -8.53 -1.71
N LEU A 250 -21.85 -7.45 -2.35
CA LEU A 250 -22.70 -7.49 -3.53
C LEU A 250 -22.05 -8.26 -4.67
N LEU A 251 -20.80 -7.94 -5.05
CA LEU A 251 -20.11 -8.65 -6.13
C LEU A 251 -19.98 -10.14 -5.83
N ARG A 252 -19.60 -10.51 -4.61
CA ARG A 252 -19.56 -11.93 -4.18
C ARG A 252 -20.92 -12.62 -4.32
N LYS A 253 -22.00 -11.92 -3.98
CA LYS A 253 -23.37 -12.44 -4.15
C LYS A 253 -23.75 -12.61 -5.62
N LEU A 254 -23.36 -11.67 -6.48
CA LEU A 254 -23.64 -11.72 -7.92
C LEU A 254 -22.75 -12.71 -8.67
N GLY A 255 -21.57 -13.04 -8.15
CA GLY A 255 -20.63 -14.02 -8.72
C GLY A 255 -20.92 -15.47 -8.31
N ARG A 256 -21.80 -15.70 -7.32
CA ARG A 256 -22.14 -17.06 -6.89
C ARG A 256 -22.92 -17.80 -7.98
N PRO A 257 -22.45 -18.98 -8.46
CA PRO A 257 -23.27 -19.83 -9.30
C PRO A 257 -24.51 -20.26 -8.51
N ALA A 258 -25.68 -20.24 -9.16
CA ALA A 258 -26.89 -20.81 -8.57
C ALA A 258 -26.60 -22.25 -8.16
N ASP A 259 -26.99 -22.64 -6.95
CA ASP A 259 -26.83 -24.00 -6.40
C ASP A 259 -27.28 -25.05 -7.43
N THR A 260 -26.31 -25.65 -8.14
CA THR A 260 -26.54 -26.71 -9.12
C THR A 260 -26.57 -28.05 -8.40
N SER A 261 -27.54 -28.24 -7.49
CA SER A 261 -27.82 -29.52 -6.83
C SER A 261 -28.49 -30.57 -7.74
N TRP A 262 -28.46 -30.41 -9.07
CA TRP A 262 -29.20 -31.26 -10.02
C TRP A 262 -28.37 -32.10 -11.00
N VAL A 263 -27.05 -32.21 -10.86
CA VAL A 263 -26.25 -33.15 -11.68
C VAL A 263 -25.25 -33.95 -10.84
N SER A 264 -25.76 -34.78 -9.93
CA SER A 264 -25.03 -35.91 -9.36
C SER A 264 -25.45 -37.21 -10.07
N GLY A 265 -25.06 -37.34 -11.33
CA GLY A 265 -25.15 -38.57 -12.10
C GLY A 265 -23.82 -39.34 -12.02
N LYS A 266 -23.79 -40.41 -11.21
CA LYS A 266 -22.83 -41.52 -11.18
C LYS A 266 -21.50 -41.33 -11.96
N LYS A 267 -20.41 -41.06 -11.24
CA LYS A 267 -19.04 -41.32 -11.73
C LYS A 267 -18.83 -42.84 -11.81
N ALA A 268 -18.67 -43.35 -13.03
CA ALA A 268 -18.16 -44.69 -13.30
C ALA A 268 -16.65 -44.72 -13.02
N ALA A 269 -16.18 -45.84 -12.45
CA ALA A 269 -14.81 -46.05 -12.02
C ALA A 269 -13.87 -46.51 -13.15
N GLY A 270 -12.62 -46.06 -13.06
CA GLY A 270 -11.39 -46.75 -13.51
C GLY A 270 -10.65 -46.09 -14.70
N PRO A 271 -9.33 -46.34 -14.90
CA PRO A 271 -8.38 -47.09 -14.05
C PRO A 271 -7.11 -46.29 -13.66
N ASP A 272 -6.40 -46.82 -12.65
CA ASP A 272 -5.11 -46.35 -12.11
C ASP A 272 -3.96 -46.25 -13.15
N ALA A 273 -3.10 -45.24 -12.96
CA ALA A 273 -1.76 -45.12 -13.53
C ALA A 273 -0.83 -44.41 -12.52
N PRO A 274 0.48 -44.69 -12.51
CA PRO A 274 1.26 -44.96 -11.30
C PRO A 274 1.92 -43.73 -10.67
N GLY A 275 2.03 -43.76 -9.34
CA GLY A 275 2.74 -42.77 -8.53
C GLY A 275 4.24 -42.73 -8.81
N GLY A 276 4.74 -41.52 -9.11
CA GLY A 276 6.14 -41.15 -8.99
C GLY A 276 6.41 -40.68 -7.56
N SER A 277 7.21 -41.45 -6.83
CA SER A 277 7.73 -41.10 -5.52
C SER A 277 8.90 -40.13 -5.69
N VAL A 278 8.76 -38.92 -5.17
CA VAL A 278 9.87 -37.99 -4.93
C VAL A 278 10.61 -38.48 -3.68
N PRO A 279 11.96 -38.52 -3.65
CA PRO A 279 12.69 -39.07 -2.51
C PRO A 279 12.59 -38.13 -1.32
N ALA A 280 12.19 -38.68 -0.17
CA ALA A 280 12.23 -37.99 1.11
C ALA A 280 13.67 -37.52 1.41
N MET A 281 13.87 -36.21 1.50
CA MET A 281 15.07 -35.65 2.12
C MET A 281 15.11 -36.13 3.57
N SER A 282 16.22 -36.77 3.94
CA SER A 282 16.43 -37.28 5.29
C SER A 282 16.52 -36.12 6.28
N PRO A 283 15.83 -36.17 7.44
CA PRO A 283 15.94 -35.14 8.44
C PRO A 283 17.37 -35.15 8.97
N HIS A 284 18.04 -34.00 8.90
CA HIS A 284 19.32 -33.81 9.56
C HIS A 284 19.13 -34.10 11.05
N SER A 285 20.05 -34.91 11.56
CA SER A 285 19.98 -35.55 12.87
C SER A 285 19.81 -34.52 13.99
N ALA A 286 18.72 -34.66 14.73
CA ALA A 286 18.54 -34.08 16.04
C ALA A 286 19.56 -34.68 17.01
N ASP A 287 20.56 -33.91 17.39
CA ASP A 287 21.32 -34.13 18.62
C ASP A 287 21.85 -32.78 19.12
N GLY A 288 21.15 -32.20 20.10
CA GLY A 288 21.59 -31.00 20.81
C GLY A 288 20.46 -30.04 21.20
N THR A 289 19.77 -30.34 22.31
CA THR A 289 18.99 -29.41 23.15
C THR A 289 18.15 -28.34 22.44
N ASP A 290 16.89 -28.71 22.23
CA ASP A 290 15.69 -27.93 21.90
C ASP A 290 15.57 -26.62 22.73
N LEU A 291 16.15 -25.55 22.21
CA LEU A 291 15.84 -24.16 22.55
C LEU A 291 15.72 -23.44 21.21
N GLY A 292 14.54 -22.89 20.91
CA GLY A 292 14.31 -22.09 19.71
C GLY A 292 15.37 -21.01 19.51
N TRP A 293 15.56 -20.57 18.26
CA TRP A 293 16.47 -19.47 17.93
C TRP A 293 16.23 -18.29 18.88
N GLN A 294 17.28 -17.86 19.57
CA GLN A 294 17.26 -16.72 20.47
C GLN A 294 17.95 -15.52 19.84
N GLU A 295 17.54 -14.34 20.26
CA GLU A 295 18.16 -13.09 19.85
C GLU A 295 19.66 -13.11 20.20
N GLY A 296 20.51 -13.17 19.18
CA GLY A 296 21.97 -13.33 19.30
C GLY A 296 22.54 -14.67 18.79
N ASP A 297 21.70 -15.63 18.44
CA ASP A 297 22.12 -16.84 17.73
C ASP A 297 22.62 -16.49 16.32
N PRO A 298 23.62 -17.22 15.78
CA PRO A 298 24.14 -16.95 14.45
C PRO A 298 23.05 -17.11 13.40
N ILE A 299 22.90 -16.08 12.56
CA ILE A 299 21.99 -16.14 11.40
C ILE A 299 22.51 -17.23 10.45
N PRO A 300 21.66 -18.19 10.03
CA PRO A 300 22.08 -19.24 9.12
C PRO A 300 22.50 -18.63 7.77
N PRO A 301 23.57 -19.15 7.13
CA PRO A 301 23.94 -18.70 5.79
C PRO A 301 22.84 -19.04 4.77
N PRO A 302 22.85 -18.42 3.58
CA PRO A 302 22.00 -18.85 2.48
C PRO A 302 22.19 -20.33 2.20
N LEU A 303 21.10 -21.00 1.87
CA LEU A 303 21.11 -22.37 1.37
C LEU A 303 21.89 -22.40 0.05
N ASP A 304 22.80 -23.36 -0.06
CA ASP A 304 23.65 -23.63 -1.22
C ASP A 304 23.30 -24.96 -1.92
N GLY A 305 22.34 -25.70 -1.37
CA GLY A 305 21.81 -26.93 -1.95
C GLY A 305 20.98 -26.61 -3.20
N GLY A 306 21.10 -27.41 -4.27
CA GLY A 306 20.23 -27.31 -5.43
C GLY A 306 19.13 -28.38 -5.40
N GLY A 307 17.99 -28.11 -6.03
CA GLY A 307 16.96 -29.13 -6.23
C GLY A 307 15.53 -28.64 -6.34
N VAL A 308 15.28 -27.34 -6.14
CA VAL A 308 13.96 -26.76 -6.39
C VAL A 308 13.90 -26.31 -7.85
N PRO A 309 12.97 -26.80 -8.67
CA PRO A 309 12.86 -26.38 -10.06
C PRO A 309 12.51 -24.88 -10.15
N ALA A 310 13.42 -24.07 -10.70
CA ALA A 310 13.17 -22.69 -11.07
C ALA A 310 12.47 -22.61 -12.43
N ASP A 311 11.19 -22.93 -12.47
CA ASP A 311 10.37 -23.02 -13.69
C ASP A 311 9.29 -21.92 -13.79
N LEU A 312 9.30 -20.95 -12.88
CA LEU A 312 8.54 -19.72 -13.02
C LEU A 312 9.36 -18.68 -13.79
N GLU A 313 9.08 -18.58 -15.07
CA GLU A 313 9.72 -17.61 -15.97
C GLU A 313 9.19 -16.19 -15.77
N LEU A 314 10.08 -15.21 -15.93
CA LEU A 314 9.70 -13.80 -15.99
C LEU A 314 8.88 -13.54 -17.26
N GLY A 315 7.73 -12.90 -17.13
CA GLY A 315 6.90 -12.52 -18.26
C GLY A 315 7.68 -11.63 -19.24
N ALA A 316 7.59 -11.92 -20.53
CA ALA A 316 8.35 -11.22 -21.57
C ALA A 316 8.15 -9.69 -21.57
N GLN A 317 7.00 -9.20 -21.11
CA GLN A 317 6.71 -7.78 -20.96
C GLN A 317 7.54 -7.07 -19.88
N TYR A 318 8.07 -7.81 -18.91
CA TYR A 318 8.87 -7.30 -17.80
C TYR A 318 10.38 -7.37 -18.07
N VAL A 319 10.79 -8.01 -19.18
CA VAL A 319 12.20 -8.07 -19.55
C VAL A 319 12.75 -6.67 -19.85
N GLY A 320 13.82 -6.28 -19.16
CA GLY A 320 14.45 -4.97 -19.31
C GLY A 320 13.70 -3.84 -18.61
N GLU A 321 12.89 -4.15 -17.59
CA GLU A 321 12.21 -3.16 -16.74
C GLU A 321 13.14 -2.39 -15.79
N ASP A 322 14.36 -2.89 -15.61
CA ASP A 322 15.48 -2.28 -14.87
C ASP A 322 16.30 -1.30 -15.72
N ASP A 323 16.13 -1.33 -17.04
CA ASP A 323 16.82 -0.41 -17.95
C ASP A 323 16.11 0.95 -18.00
N SER A 324 16.62 1.90 -17.22
CA SER A 324 16.13 3.28 -17.21
C SER A 324 16.19 3.98 -18.58
N THR A 325 17.01 3.49 -19.51
CA THR A 325 17.15 4.03 -20.87
C THR A 325 16.16 3.44 -21.85
N ASN A 326 15.51 2.32 -21.51
CA ASN A 326 14.48 1.69 -22.32
C ASN A 326 13.14 2.43 -22.18
N PRO A 327 12.65 3.15 -23.22
CA PRO A 327 11.37 3.85 -23.14
C PRO A 327 10.16 2.91 -23.17
N ASP A 328 10.33 1.66 -23.61
CA ASP A 328 9.27 0.66 -23.75
C ASP A 328 9.16 -0.27 -22.52
N ARG A 329 9.86 0.05 -21.43
CA ARG A 329 9.85 -0.73 -20.19
C ARG A 329 8.45 -0.78 -19.53
N ALA A 330 8.16 -1.89 -18.86
CA ALA A 330 6.84 -2.20 -18.29
C ALA A 330 6.24 -1.11 -17.37
N PHE A 331 7.10 -0.40 -16.63
CA PHE A 331 6.68 0.56 -15.60
C PHE A 331 7.04 2.02 -15.92
N TYR A 332 7.25 2.39 -17.19
CA TYR A 332 7.56 3.78 -17.55
C TYR A 332 6.60 4.80 -16.89
N PRO A 333 7.10 5.89 -16.28
CA PRO A 333 8.49 6.35 -16.26
C PRO A 333 9.36 5.75 -15.14
N MET A 334 8.82 4.88 -14.28
CA MET A 334 9.58 4.22 -13.22
C MET A 334 10.52 3.15 -13.77
N THR A 335 11.54 2.79 -12.98
CA THR A 335 12.53 1.76 -13.32
C THR A 335 12.62 0.82 -12.13
N VAL A 336 12.46 -0.48 -12.37
CA VAL A 336 12.51 -1.48 -11.30
C VAL A 336 13.96 -1.61 -10.85
N HIS A 337 14.20 -1.51 -9.54
CA HIS A 337 15.52 -1.74 -8.96
C HIS A 337 15.78 -3.23 -8.84
N TYR A 338 16.80 -3.74 -9.52
CA TYR A 338 17.30 -5.10 -9.32
C TYR A 338 18.33 -5.09 -8.19
N MET A 339 18.07 -5.89 -7.15
CA MET A 339 18.84 -5.88 -5.92
C MET A 339 20.24 -6.43 -6.13
N THR A 340 21.21 -5.77 -5.48
CA THR A 340 22.54 -6.33 -5.28
C THR A 340 22.49 -7.54 -4.34
N ASP A 341 23.55 -8.35 -4.32
CA ASP A 341 23.62 -9.53 -3.43
C ASP A 341 23.41 -9.16 -1.95
N ALA A 342 23.92 -8.00 -1.52
CA ALA A 342 23.77 -7.52 -0.14
C ALA A 342 22.33 -7.08 0.18
N GLU A 343 21.67 -6.39 -0.76
CA GLU A 343 20.27 -5.98 -0.62
C GLU A 343 19.35 -7.21 -0.62
N ARG A 344 19.60 -8.16 -1.53
CA ARG A 344 18.86 -9.43 -1.58
C ARG A 344 19.02 -10.22 -0.28
N GLU A 345 20.24 -10.32 0.25
CA GLU A 345 20.50 -11.03 1.51
C GLU A 345 19.77 -10.38 2.71
N ALA A 346 19.68 -9.04 2.73
CA ALA A 346 18.91 -8.34 3.76
C ALA A 346 17.40 -8.64 3.71
N CYS A 347 16.88 -9.02 2.55
CA CYS A 347 15.49 -9.45 2.35
C CYS A 347 15.27 -10.95 2.57
N ARG A 348 16.32 -11.74 2.86
CA ARG A 348 16.17 -13.18 3.06
C ARG A 348 15.45 -13.47 4.38
N LEU A 349 14.60 -14.49 4.35
CA LEU A 349 13.95 -15.06 5.53
C LEU A 349 14.53 -16.44 5.83
N PHE A 350 14.55 -16.81 7.10
CA PHE A 350 14.90 -18.16 7.54
C PHE A 350 13.88 -18.71 8.53
N VAL A 351 13.72 -20.03 8.56
CA VAL A 351 12.88 -20.73 9.53
C VAL A 351 13.69 -21.02 10.80
N ASP A 352 13.17 -20.58 11.95
CA ASP A 352 13.79 -20.83 13.25
C ASP A 352 13.49 -22.22 13.81
N GLY A 353 14.15 -22.61 14.92
CA GLY A 353 13.93 -23.91 15.56
C GLY A 353 12.52 -24.14 16.11
N GLU A 354 11.70 -23.08 16.24
CA GLU A 354 10.27 -23.17 16.61
C GLU A 354 9.36 -23.17 15.38
N GLY A 355 9.93 -23.17 14.18
CA GLY A 355 9.23 -23.15 12.90
C GLY A 355 8.67 -21.79 12.51
N ARG A 356 9.25 -20.68 13.00
CA ARG A 356 8.81 -19.32 12.64
C ARG A 356 9.75 -18.66 11.64
N LEU A 357 9.20 -17.84 10.74
CA LEU A 357 9.92 -17.00 9.81
C LEU A 357 10.58 -15.81 10.52
N ARG A 358 11.86 -15.61 10.26
CA ARG A 358 12.67 -14.52 10.79
C ARG A 358 13.44 -13.79 9.69
N CYS A 359 13.62 -12.49 9.88
CA CYS A 359 14.40 -11.63 8.99
C CYS A 359 15.90 -11.90 9.16
N VAL A 360 16.65 -12.05 8.07
CA VAL A 360 18.12 -12.14 8.13
C VAL A 360 18.77 -10.82 8.55
N SER A 361 18.15 -9.68 8.26
CA SER A 361 18.70 -8.35 8.55
C SER A 361 18.97 -8.10 10.04
N ASP A 362 18.08 -8.57 10.92
CA ASP A 362 18.13 -8.31 12.36
C ASP A 362 17.71 -9.50 13.24
N GLY A 363 17.26 -10.61 12.64
CA GLY A 363 16.77 -11.79 13.35
C GLY A 363 15.37 -11.63 13.97
N SER A 364 14.69 -10.50 13.73
CA SER A 364 13.32 -10.27 14.20
C SER A 364 12.33 -11.23 13.55
N LEU A 365 11.16 -11.41 14.17
CA LEU A 365 10.07 -12.17 13.57
C LEU A 365 9.54 -11.41 12.35
N PHE A 366 9.40 -12.12 11.23
CA PHE A 366 8.79 -11.54 10.05
C PHE A 366 7.28 -11.39 10.28
N ASP A 367 6.76 -10.19 10.06
CA ASP A 367 5.37 -9.86 10.38
C ASP A 367 4.77 -8.88 9.37
N THR A 368 3.86 -9.40 8.55
CA THR A 368 3.27 -8.65 7.45
C THR A 368 2.13 -7.74 7.88
N ARG A 369 1.69 -7.77 9.16
CA ARG A 369 0.72 -6.79 9.68
C ARG A 369 1.27 -5.36 9.63
N THR A 370 2.59 -5.23 9.54
CA THR A 370 3.31 -3.98 9.36
C THR A 370 3.73 -3.72 7.90
N ALA A 371 3.41 -4.64 6.98
CA ALA A 371 3.77 -4.51 5.57
C ALA A 371 3.03 -3.35 4.91
N VAL A 372 3.79 -2.61 4.11
CA VAL A 372 3.35 -1.47 3.31
C VAL A 372 3.75 -1.76 1.87
N THR A 373 2.88 -2.46 1.15
CA THR A 373 3.11 -2.83 -0.25
C THR A 373 2.07 -2.15 -1.16
N SER A 374 2.48 -1.71 -2.35
CA SER A 374 1.56 -1.20 -3.40
C SER A 374 1.27 -2.24 -4.50
N VAL A 375 1.74 -3.47 -4.29
CA VAL A 375 1.65 -4.60 -5.21
C VAL A 375 0.65 -5.66 -4.74
N GLY A 376 0.20 -5.61 -3.47
CA GLY A 376 -0.72 -6.57 -2.85
C GLY A 376 -1.75 -5.94 -1.89
N GLU A 377 -2.55 -6.79 -1.23
CA GLU A 377 -3.53 -6.36 -0.21
C GLU A 377 -2.83 -5.95 1.12
N PRO A 378 -3.40 -5.04 1.92
CA PRO A 378 -2.86 -4.72 3.24
C PRO A 378 -2.68 -5.98 4.08
N GLY A 379 -1.51 -6.15 4.71
CA GLY A 379 -1.19 -7.38 5.45
C GLY A 379 -0.45 -8.45 4.62
N TRP A 380 -0.21 -8.21 3.33
CA TRP A 380 0.54 -9.12 2.46
C TRP A 380 1.89 -8.54 2.07
N ALA A 381 2.89 -9.42 2.00
CA ALA A 381 4.22 -9.13 1.48
C ALA A 381 4.50 -9.98 0.25
N ILE A 382 5.17 -9.41 -0.74
CA ILE A 382 5.65 -10.19 -1.90
C ILE A 382 6.74 -11.15 -1.46
N PHE A 383 6.79 -12.33 -2.08
CA PHE A 383 7.90 -13.25 -1.88
C PHE A 383 8.39 -13.84 -3.20
N VAL A 384 9.66 -14.24 -3.19
CA VAL A 384 10.29 -15.05 -4.22
C VAL A 384 11.15 -16.13 -3.56
N MET A 385 11.20 -17.31 -4.17
CA MET A 385 12.09 -18.39 -3.78
C MET A 385 13.08 -18.70 -4.90
N ASP A 386 14.38 -18.78 -4.59
CA ASP A 386 15.41 -19.17 -5.55
C ASP A 386 15.48 -20.70 -5.78
N GLU A 387 16.35 -21.15 -6.68
CA GLU A 387 16.58 -22.58 -6.99
C GLU A 387 17.18 -23.39 -5.82
N HIS A 388 17.67 -22.69 -4.79
CA HIS A 388 18.24 -23.28 -3.59
C HIS A 388 17.23 -23.40 -2.43
N GLY A 389 16.03 -22.86 -2.60
CA GLY A 389 15.00 -22.85 -1.57
C GLY A 389 15.15 -21.72 -0.56
N ASN A 390 15.97 -20.70 -0.84
CA ASN A 390 15.99 -19.49 -0.03
C ASN A 390 14.74 -18.66 -0.33
N LEU A 391 14.07 -18.22 0.73
CA LEU A 391 12.91 -17.35 0.65
C LEU A 391 13.33 -15.89 0.84
N TYR A 392 12.92 -15.02 -0.08
CA TYR A 392 13.13 -13.58 0.01
C TYR A 392 11.79 -12.87 0.07
N SER A 393 11.66 -11.90 0.97
CA SER A 393 10.46 -11.09 1.11
C SER A 393 10.81 -9.70 1.63
N THR A 394 9.92 -8.74 1.41
CA THR A 394 10.07 -7.38 1.92
C THR A 394 8.73 -6.89 2.45
N LEU A 395 8.77 -6.15 3.56
CA LEU A 395 7.62 -5.44 4.10
C LEU A 395 7.33 -4.15 3.32
N THR A 396 8.26 -3.70 2.47
CA THR A 396 8.11 -2.52 1.64
C THR A 396 8.31 -2.89 0.17
N ALA A 397 7.22 -2.93 -0.60
CA ALA A 397 7.26 -3.25 -2.03
C ALA A 397 6.48 -2.21 -2.83
N GLN A 398 7.12 -1.65 -3.85
CA GLN A 398 6.54 -0.60 -4.69
C GLN A 398 6.43 -1.03 -6.14
N ALA A 399 5.22 -1.02 -6.72
CA ALA A 399 5.02 -1.37 -8.13
C ALA A 399 5.89 -0.46 -9.02
N GLY A 400 6.73 -1.06 -9.87
CA GLY A 400 7.66 -0.34 -10.75
C GLY A 400 8.95 0.17 -10.10
N GLN A 401 9.19 -0.10 -8.81
CA GLN A 401 10.46 0.17 -8.13
C GLN A 401 11.01 -1.07 -7.40
N THR A 402 10.17 -1.75 -6.62
CA THR A 402 10.50 -2.99 -5.90
C THR A 402 9.39 -4.01 -6.12
N CYS A 403 9.65 -4.95 -7.01
CA CYS A 403 8.73 -5.99 -7.46
C CYS A 403 9.33 -7.38 -7.23
N HIS A 404 8.61 -8.46 -7.55
CA HIS A 404 9.15 -9.83 -7.41
C HIS A 404 10.46 -10.02 -8.18
N SER A 405 10.56 -9.44 -9.37
CA SER A 405 11.77 -9.46 -10.20
C SER A 405 12.97 -8.77 -9.54
N SER A 406 12.75 -7.81 -8.63
CA SER A 406 13.80 -7.09 -7.92
C SER A 406 14.71 -8.00 -7.11
N PHE A 407 14.17 -9.07 -6.49
CA PHE A 407 14.97 -9.92 -5.62
C PHE A 407 16.12 -10.61 -6.38
N LEU A 408 15.79 -11.30 -7.48
CA LEU A 408 16.73 -12.15 -8.21
C LEU A 408 17.14 -11.58 -9.58
N GLY A 409 16.77 -10.34 -9.88
CA GLY A 409 17.16 -9.67 -11.12
C GLY A 409 16.47 -10.24 -12.36
N GLY A 410 15.20 -10.62 -12.22
CA GLY A 410 14.38 -11.11 -13.34
C GLY A 410 14.73 -12.51 -13.88
N VAL A 411 15.59 -13.27 -13.19
CA VAL A 411 15.86 -14.68 -13.54
C VAL A 411 14.68 -15.58 -13.14
N ASP A 412 14.62 -16.79 -13.71
CA ASP A 412 13.59 -17.77 -13.37
C ASP A 412 13.66 -18.16 -11.88
N VAL A 413 12.49 -18.40 -11.28
CA VAL A 413 12.36 -18.61 -9.83
C VAL A 413 11.58 -19.88 -9.51
N SER A 414 11.75 -20.39 -8.29
CA SER A 414 11.11 -21.62 -7.83
C SER A 414 9.74 -21.41 -7.20
N GLY A 415 9.47 -20.19 -6.77
CA GLY A 415 8.21 -19.77 -6.17
C GLY A 415 8.11 -18.26 -6.21
N ALA A 416 6.91 -17.74 -6.44
CA ALA A 416 6.65 -16.31 -6.43
C ALA A 416 5.17 -16.05 -6.16
N GLY A 417 4.90 -15.02 -5.36
CA GLY A 417 3.54 -14.68 -5.00
C GLY A 417 3.52 -13.72 -3.83
N GLU A 418 2.51 -13.84 -2.98
CA GLU A 418 2.38 -13.05 -1.77
C GLU A 418 2.15 -13.97 -0.57
N ILE A 419 2.62 -13.53 0.60
CA ILE A 419 2.44 -14.21 1.88
C ILE A 419 1.88 -13.26 2.93
N GLU A 420 1.08 -13.83 3.82
CA GLU A 420 0.64 -13.22 5.07
C GLU A 420 1.30 -13.97 6.22
N VAL A 421 1.98 -13.24 7.11
CA VAL A 421 2.73 -13.80 8.23
C VAL A 421 2.42 -12.99 9.49
N SER A 422 1.99 -13.67 10.55
CA SER A 422 1.74 -13.07 11.87
C SER A 422 2.61 -13.74 12.92
N ASP A 423 3.37 -12.95 13.67
CA ASP A 423 4.26 -13.46 14.72
C ASP A 423 5.22 -14.56 14.20
N GLY A 424 5.69 -14.41 12.95
CA GLY A 424 6.54 -15.36 12.24
C GLY A 424 5.83 -16.63 11.74
N ARG A 425 4.53 -16.80 11.95
CA ARG A 425 3.75 -17.94 11.42
C ARG A 425 3.13 -17.58 10.08
N LEU A 426 3.31 -18.44 9.08
CA LEU A 426 2.68 -18.28 7.77
C LEU A 426 1.16 -18.54 7.90
N VAL A 427 0.37 -17.48 7.68
CA VAL A 427 -1.09 -17.47 7.79
C VAL A 427 -1.73 -17.77 6.44
N SER A 428 -1.26 -17.10 5.39
CA SER A 428 -1.79 -17.28 4.04
C SER A 428 -0.68 -17.19 3.00
N MET A 429 -0.86 -17.86 1.86
CA MET A 429 -0.01 -17.72 0.68
C MET A 429 -0.89 -17.65 -0.57
N ASN A 430 -0.46 -16.89 -1.58
CA ASN A 430 -1.13 -16.88 -2.87
C ASN A 430 -0.16 -16.95 -4.06
N ASP A 431 -0.68 -17.26 -5.25
CA ASP A 431 0.10 -17.34 -6.50
C ASP A 431 0.12 -16.01 -7.29
N ARG A 432 -0.09 -14.86 -6.63
CA ARG A 432 -0.12 -13.54 -7.27
C ARG A 432 1.27 -12.91 -7.35
N SER A 433 2.04 -13.26 -8.37
CA SER A 433 3.34 -12.63 -8.59
C SER A 433 3.28 -11.36 -9.47
N GLY A 434 2.31 -11.29 -10.38
CA GLY A 434 2.25 -10.26 -11.43
C GLY A 434 3.37 -10.33 -12.48
N HIS A 435 4.59 -10.74 -12.11
CA HIS A 435 5.80 -10.76 -12.95
C HIS A 435 6.15 -12.16 -13.46
N TYR A 436 5.94 -13.17 -12.63
CA TYR A 436 6.35 -14.56 -12.88
C TYR A 436 5.13 -15.42 -13.16
N GLY A 437 4.94 -15.82 -14.42
CA GLY A 437 3.65 -16.31 -14.88
C GLY A 437 3.67 -17.76 -15.38
N GLN A 438 2.96 -18.65 -14.68
CA GLN A 438 2.09 -19.68 -15.28
C GLN A 438 0.88 -19.96 -14.38
N TYR A 439 -0.33 -19.77 -14.91
CA TYR A 439 -1.63 -19.95 -14.22
C TYR A 439 -1.96 -21.39 -13.77
N TRP A 440 -1.05 -22.34 -14.01
CA TRP A 440 -1.20 -23.76 -13.71
C TRP A 440 0.01 -24.35 -12.99
N SER A 441 0.90 -23.50 -12.47
CA SER A 441 2.11 -23.98 -11.81
C SER A 441 1.78 -24.59 -10.44
N THR A 442 2.51 -25.65 -10.09
CA THR A 442 2.61 -26.21 -8.73
C THR A 442 3.86 -25.65 -8.03
N ALA A 443 4.36 -24.49 -8.47
CA ALA A 443 5.61 -23.91 -8.00
C ALA A 443 5.51 -23.54 -6.52
N ASN A 444 4.46 -22.84 -6.13
CA ASN A 444 4.25 -22.46 -4.73
C ASN A 444 3.89 -23.66 -3.83
N GLU A 445 3.27 -24.72 -4.36
CA GLU A 445 3.11 -25.98 -3.62
C GLU A 445 4.47 -26.61 -3.29
N ARG A 446 5.40 -26.65 -4.25
CA ARG A 446 6.78 -27.11 -4.02
C ARG A 446 7.55 -26.17 -3.09
N ALA A 447 7.34 -24.86 -3.20
CA ALA A 447 7.93 -23.89 -2.29
C ALA A 447 7.47 -24.12 -0.85
N LEU A 448 6.18 -24.44 -0.65
CA LEU A 448 5.64 -24.82 0.65
C LEU A 448 6.25 -26.13 1.16
N ASP A 449 6.39 -27.16 0.31
CA ASP A 449 7.06 -28.41 0.68
C ASP A 449 8.51 -28.19 1.13
N VAL A 450 9.22 -27.27 0.47
CA VAL A 450 10.59 -26.87 0.84
C VAL A 450 10.61 -26.19 2.21
N LEU A 451 9.70 -25.24 2.45
CA LEU A 451 9.60 -24.56 3.75
C LEU A 451 9.19 -25.51 4.88
N ASP A 452 8.31 -26.47 4.59
CA ASP A 452 7.92 -27.53 5.53
C ASP A 452 9.10 -28.44 5.86
N GLY A 453 9.92 -28.77 4.85
CA GLY A 453 11.19 -29.48 5.01
C GLY A 453 12.21 -28.71 5.85
N GLN A 454 12.14 -27.37 5.87
CA GLN A 454 12.94 -26.50 6.74
C GLN A 454 12.36 -26.38 8.16
N GLY A 455 11.18 -26.98 8.44
CA GLY A 455 10.54 -26.98 9.74
C GLY A 455 9.50 -25.88 9.95
N LEU A 456 9.04 -25.21 8.89
CA LEU A 456 8.06 -24.13 9.00
C LEU A 456 6.76 -24.64 9.65
N GLN A 457 6.32 -23.94 10.70
CA GLN A 457 5.02 -24.14 11.30
C GLN A 457 4.03 -23.08 10.81
N LYS A 458 3.19 -23.49 9.86
CA LYS A 458 2.07 -22.70 9.37
C LYS A 458 1.02 -22.51 10.47
N ASP A 459 0.18 -21.48 10.32
CA ASP A 459 -0.99 -21.31 11.17
C ASP A 459 -1.96 -22.51 11.02
N SER A 460 -2.75 -22.81 12.06
CA SER A 460 -3.72 -23.91 12.03
C SER A 460 -4.81 -23.70 10.98
N ASP A 461 -5.14 -22.44 10.68
CA ASP A 461 -6.13 -22.06 9.67
C ASP A 461 -5.45 -21.58 8.38
N PHE A 462 -4.25 -22.10 8.07
CA PHE A 462 -3.49 -21.71 6.89
C PHE A 462 -4.29 -21.88 5.60
N LYS A 463 -4.21 -20.87 4.71
CA LYS A 463 -4.88 -20.89 3.41
C LYS A 463 -3.90 -20.65 2.28
N HIS A 464 -3.98 -21.50 1.27
CA HIS A 464 -3.28 -21.31 0.00
C HIS A 464 -4.31 -20.93 -1.07
N TYR A 465 -4.09 -19.79 -1.71
CA TYR A 465 -4.92 -19.30 -2.80
C TYR A 465 -4.18 -19.42 -4.13
N ASP A 466 -4.90 -19.78 -5.18
CA ASP A 466 -4.39 -19.66 -6.53
C ASP A 466 -4.28 -18.18 -6.96
N HIS A 467 -3.84 -17.97 -8.19
CA HIS A 467 -3.71 -16.62 -8.76
C HIS A 467 -5.04 -15.85 -8.81
N CYS A 468 -6.14 -16.56 -9.04
CA CYS A 468 -7.50 -16.01 -9.13
C CYS A 468 -8.09 -15.68 -7.75
N GLY A 469 -7.50 -16.19 -6.67
CA GLY A 469 -7.98 -16.06 -5.30
C GLY A 469 -8.90 -17.19 -4.86
N ASP A 470 -8.96 -18.29 -5.62
CA ASP A 470 -9.65 -19.51 -5.20
C ASP A 470 -8.74 -20.33 -4.27
N GLU A 471 -9.29 -20.85 -3.19
CA GLU A 471 -8.55 -21.68 -2.22
C GLU A 471 -8.17 -23.03 -2.87
N ARG A 472 -6.90 -23.43 -2.78
CA ARG A 472 -6.37 -24.68 -3.35
C ARG A 472 -6.58 -25.90 -2.45
#